data_AF-A0A5C7Q2S3-F1
#
_entry.id   AF-A0A5C7Q2S3-F1
#
_cell.length_a   1.000
_cell.length_b   1.000
_cell.length_c   1.000
_cell.angle_alpha   90.00
_cell.angle_beta   90.00
_cell.angle_gamma   90.00
#
_symmetry.space_group_name_H-M   'P 1'
#
loop_
_entity.id
_entity.type
_entity.pdbx_description
1 polymer ?
#
loop_
_entity_poly.entity_id
_entity_poly.type
_entity_poly.pdbx_seq_one_letter_code
_entity_poly.pdbx_strand_id
1 'polypeptide(L)'
;MTTRETTPANDTGIANGIAGETLDSRAKALLDALNELFLFPWQVAQRVEHNRTWCCYQLIVDVPGRESFEFFRHIQPAHINGEPFRTALKFADEVCERMGRYLLLRPDDEE
;
A
#
# COMPACT_ATOMS: atom_id res chain seq x y z
N MET A 1 41.65 -7.92 -21.56
CA MET A 1 41.40 -6.62 -20.90
C MET A 1 39.91 -6.40 -20.91
N THR A 2 39.36 -6.33 -19.71
CA THR A 2 37.95 -6.29 -19.32
C THR A 2 37.39 -4.88 -19.49
N THR A 3 36.20 -4.74 -20.07
CA THR A 3 35.34 -3.58 -19.84
C THR A 3 33.99 -4.08 -19.34
N ARG A 4 33.79 -3.89 -18.03
CA ARG A 4 32.51 -4.07 -17.33
C ARG A 4 31.57 -2.96 -17.79
N GLU A 5 30.42 -3.33 -18.34
CA GLU A 5 29.32 -2.39 -18.53
C GLU A 5 28.66 -2.14 -17.17
N THR A 6 28.65 -0.87 -16.78
CA THR A 6 28.11 -0.38 -15.52
C THR A 6 26.59 -0.29 -15.64
N THR A 7 25.87 -1.13 -14.91
CA THR A 7 24.42 -1.03 -14.68
C THR A 7 24.07 0.36 -14.12
N PRO A 8 23.12 1.12 -14.69
CA PRO A 8 22.65 2.33 -14.05
C PRO A 8 21.80 1.96 -12.83
N ALA A 9 22.07 2.67 -11.73
CA ALA A 9 21.51 2.45 -10.42
C ALA A 9 19.98 2.47 -10.40
N ASN A 10 19.45 1.55 -9.61
CA ASN A 10 18.04 1.41 -9.26
C ASN A 10 17.64 2.65 -8.44
N ASP A 11 17.14 3.69 -9.11
CA ASP A 11 16.56 4.87 -8.46
C ASP A 11 15.22 4.45 -7.84
N THR A 12 15.30 3.89 -6.63
CA THR A 12 14.13 3.60 -5.78
C THR A 12 13.76 4.86 -5.03
N GLY A 13 13.61 5.97 -5.76
CA GLY A 13 12.89 7.13 -5.29
C GLY A 13 11.41 6.80 -5.29
N ILE A 14 10.85 6.45 -4.12
CA ILE A 14 9.41 6.59 -3.90
C ILE A 14 9.13 8.09 -4.02
N ALA A 15 8.76 8.52 -5.23
CA ALA A 15 8.37 9.88 -5.51
C ALA A 15 7.14 10.21 -4.65
N ASN A 16 7.39 10.98 -3.59
CA ASN A 16 6.36 11.65 -2.81
C ASN A 16 5.47 12.46 -3.74
N GLY A 17 4.18 12.11 -3.79
CA GLY A 17 3.12 12.93 -4.39
C GLY A 17 3.20 13.04 -5.91
N ILE A 18 2.28 12.36 -6.60
CA ILE A 18 2.06 12.62 -8.04
C ILE A 18 1.35 13.97 -8.16
N ALA A 19 2.14 15.03 -8.33
CA ALA A 19 1.64 16.32 -8.78
C ALA A 19 1.25 16.18 -10.26
N GLY A 20 -0.04 15.96 -10.54
CA GLY A 20 -0.61 16.15 -11.88
C GLY A 20 -1.72 15.20 -12.31
N GLU A 21 -1.87 14.02 -11.69
CA GLU A 21 -2.99 13.12 -11.96
C GLU A 21 -4.01 13.19 -10.83
N THR A 22 -5.20 13.72 -11.15
CA THR A 22 -6.34 13.63 -10.25
C THR A 22 -6.64 12.14 -10.03
N LEU A 23 -6.46 11.67 -8.80
CA LEU A 23 -6.78 10.31 -8.38
C LEU A 23 -8.21 9.95 -8.81
N ASP A 24 -8.42 8.74 -9.31
CA ASP A 24 -9.76 8.24 -9.65
C ASP A 24 -10.72 8.44 -8.45
N SER A 25 -11.93 8.94 -8.72
CA SER A 25 -12.91 9.26 -7.67
C SER A 25 -13.26 8.07 -6.76
N ARG A 26 -13.31 6.84 -7.29
CA ARG A 26 -13.55 5.63 -6.50
C ARG A 26 -12.34 5.28 -5.65
N ALA A 27 -11.15 5.51 -6.19
CA ALA A 27 -9.92 5.31 -5.44
C ALA A 27 -9.79 6.32 -4.29
N LYS A 28 -10.14 7.59 -4.54
CA LYS A 28 -10.22 8.61 -3.49
C LYS A 28 -11.24 8.24 -2.42
N ALA A 29 -12.43 7.81 -2.81
CA ALA A 29 -13.47 7.39 -1.86
C ALA A 29 -13.06 6.19 -1.02
N LEU A 30 -12.33 5.22 -1.59
CA LEU A 30 -11.77 4.09 -0.85
C LEU A 30 -10.69 4.57 0.14
N LEU A 31 -9.78 5.45 -0.29
CA LEU A 31 -8.76 6.03 0.59
C LEU A 31 -9.40 6.75 1.79
N ASP A 32 -10.44 7.54 1.54
CA ASP A 32 -11.16 8.28 2.59
C ASP A 32 -11.83 7.32 3.56
N ALA A 33 -12.51 6.29 3.07
CA ALA A 33 -13.12 5.26 3.92
C ALA A 33 -12.08 4.51 4.76
N LEU A 34 -10.91 4.20 4.21
CA LEU A 34 -9.82 3.57 4.97
C LEU A 34 -9.30 4.50 6.08
N ASN A 35 -9.13 5.78 5.79
CA ASN A 35 -8.69 6.78 6.77
C ASN A 35 -9.76 7.14 7.81
N GLU A 36 -11.04 6.84 7.55
CA GLU A 36 -12.10 6.90 8.55
C GLU A 36 -12.06 5.70 9.51
N LEU A 37 -11.74 4.51 8.98
CA LEU A 37 -11.71 3.26 9.74
C LEU A 37 -10.44 3.09 10.59
N PHE A 38 -9.31 3.67 10.18
CA PHE A 38 -8.01 3.47 10.80
C PHE A 38 -7.47 4.73 11.46
N LEU A 39 -6.82 4.57 12.61
CA LEU A 39 -6.08 5.66 13.27
C LEU A 39 -4.82 6.04 12.48
N PHE A 40 -4.16 5.06 11.88
CA PHE A 40 -2.95 5.27 11.09
C PHE A 40 -3.31 5.66 9.66
N PRO A 41 -2.65 6.69 9.09
CA PRO A 41 -3.01 7.19 7.78
C PRO A 41 -2.61 6.19 6.69
N TRP A 42 -3.59 5.85 5.86
CA TRP A 42 -3.38 5.17 4.61
C TRP A 42 -2.88 6.14 3.55
N GLN A 43 -2.03 5.62 2.68
CA GLN A 43 -1.53 6.32 1.51
C GLN A 43 -1.94 5.58 0.24
N VAL A 44 -2.06 6.30 -0.86
CA VAL A 44 -2.31 5.70 -2.17
C VAL A 44 -1.38 6.28 -3.22
N ALA A 45 -0.79 5.41 -4.03
CA ALA A 45 -0.08 5.78 -5.24
C ALA A 45 -0.84 5.24 -6.46
N GLN A 46 -1.04 6.08 -7.47
CA GLN A 46 -1.61 5.65 -8.75
C GLN A 46 -0.47 5.32 -9.72
N ARG A 47 -0.61 4.23 -10.48
CA ARG A 47 0.34 3.84 -11.53
C ARG A 47 -0.42 3.44 -12.78
N VAL A 48 0.10 3.80 -13.94
CA VAL A 48 -0.43 3.36 -15.23
C VAL A 48 0.53 2.32 -15.80
N GLU A 49 0.02 1.11 -16.02
CA GLU A 49 0.79 0.00 -16.57
C GLU A 49 -0.04 -0.71 -17.63
N HIS A 50 0.52 -0.92 -18.83
CA HIS A 50 -0.18 -1.57 -19.95
C HIS A 50 -1.56 -0.95 -20.26
N ASN A 51 -1.65 0.39 -20.29
CA ASN A 51 -2.91 1.15 -20.46
C ASN A 51 -3.98 0.86 -19.40
N ARG A 52 -3.58 0.41 -18.21
CA ARG A 52 -4.48 0.20 -17.06
C ARG A 52 -4.01 1.03 -15.87
N THR A 53 -4.97 1.66 -15.20
CA THR A 53 -4.72 2.39 -13.96
C THR A 53 -4.82 1.45 -12.77
N TRP A 54 -3.78 1.42 -11.95
CA TRP A 54 -3.70 0.69 -10.70
C TRP A 54 -3.51 1.65 -9.54
N CYS A 55 -4.22 1.41 -8.45
CA CYS A 55 -4.02 2.11 -7.20
C CYS A 55 -3.36 1.16 -6.20
N CYS A 56 -2.22 1.58 -5.66
CA CYS A 56 -1.50 0.91 -4.59
C CYS A 56 -1.82 1.60 -3.27
N TYR A 57 -2.59 0.94 -2.42
CA TYR A 57 -2.88 1.37 -1.07
C TYR A 57 -1.84 0.81 -0.12
N GLN A 58 -1.31 1.66 0.74
CA GLN A 58 -0.27 1.31 1.69
C GLN A 58 -0.67 1.76 3.09
N LEU A 59 -0.41 0.88 4.06
CA LEU A 59 -0.46 1.16 5.49
C LEU A 59 0.89 0.79 6.09
N ILE A 60 1.51 1.72 6.81
CA ILE A 60 2.74 1.50 7.57
C ILE A 60 2.44 1.82 9.03
N VAL A 61 2.77 0.90 9.93
CA VAL A 61 2.60 1.07 11.37
C VAL A 61 3.91 0.81 12.07
N ASP A 62 4.43 1.83 12.73
CA ASP A 62 5.62 1.70 13.57
C ASP A 62 5.25 1.00 14.88
N VAL A 63 5.88 -0.15 15.14
CA VAL A 63 5.63 -0.97 16.33
C VAL A 63 6.86 -0.90 17.24
N PRO A 64 6.75 -0.34 18.47
CA PRO A 64 7.89 -0.20 19.36
C PRO A 64 8.60 -1.53 19.63
N GLY A 65 9.92 -1.55 19.43
CA GLY A 65 10.74 -2.74 19.66
C GLY A 65 10.67 -3.80 18.56
N ARG A 66 10.07 -3.48 17.39
CA ARG A 66 9.99 -4.35 16.22
C ARG A 66 10.18 -3.54 14.93
N GLU A 67 10.35 -4.24 13.81
CA GLU A 67 10.32 -3.62 12.48
C GLU A 67 8.92 -3.09 12.16
N SER A 68 8.80 -2.03 11.35
CA SER A 68 7.50 -1.48 11.00
C SER A 68 6.64 -2.52 10.28
N PHE A 69 5.37 -2.62 10.66
CA PHE A 69 4.41 -3.45 9.95
C PHE A 69 3.99 -2.73 8.67
N GLU A 70 4.18 -3.38 7.52
CA GLU A 70 3.79 -2.85 6.22
C GLU A 70 2.71 -3.71 5.56
N PHE A 71 1.68 -3.06 5.03
CA PHE A 71 0.64 -3.71 4.27
C PHE A 71 0.37 -2.96 2.97
N PHE A 72 0.30 -3.72 1.87
CA PHE A 72 0.08 -3.19 0.53
C PHE A 72 -1.06 -3.92 -0.18
N ARG A 73 -1.91 -3.15 -0.87
CA ARG A 73 -2.94 -3.69 -1.76
C ARG A 73 -3.01 -2.94 -3.07
N HIS A 74 -2.92 -3.69 -4.16
CA HIS A 74 -3.10 -3.20 -5.52
C HIS A 74 -4.50 -3.53 -6.00
N ILE A 75 -5.23 -2.52 -6.47
CA ILE A 75 -6.56 -2.70 -7.05
C ILE A 75 -6.75 -1.69 -8.19
N GLN A 76 -7.40 -2.12 -9.27
CA GLN A 76 -7.84 -1.18 -10.30
C GLN A 76 -9.09 -0.44 -9.81
N PRO A 77 -9.23 0.87 -10.05
CA PRO A 77 -10.43 1.61 -9.64
C PRO A 77 -11.74 1.01 -10.18
N ALA A 78 -11.70 0.35 -11.34
CA ALA A 78 -12.84 -0.36 -11.91
C ALA A 78 -13.34 -1.54 -11.04
N HIS A 79 -12.48 -2.12 -10.19
CA HIS A 79 -12.81 -3.23 -9.28
C HIS A 79 -13.23 -2.75 -7.89
N ILE A 80 -13.14 -1.45 -7.61
CA ILE A 80 -13.82 -0.84 -6.48
C ILE A 80 -15.28 -0.74 -6.91
N ASN A 81 -16.02 -1.85 -6.75
CA ASN A 81 -17.47 -1.89 -6.93
C ASN A 81 -18.07 -0.69 -6.19
N GLY A 82 -19.20 -0.14 -6.66
CA GLY A 82 -19.79 1.14 -6.23
C GLY A 82 -20.06 1.36 -4.73
N GLU A 83 -19.55 0.49 -3.86
CA GLU A 83 -19.49 0.56 -2.41
C GLU A 83 -18.01 0.60 -1.93
N PRO A 84 -17.29 1.74 -2.05
CA PRO A 84 -15.91 1.87 -1.59
C PRO A 84 -15.72 1.47 -0.12
N PHE A 85 -16.70 1.80 0.74
CA PHE A 85 -16.68 1.43 2.15
C PHE A 85 -16.69 -0.09 2.38
N ARG A 86 -17.44 -0.86 1.57
CA ARG A 86 -17.42 -2.33 1.65
C ARG A 86 -16.05 -2.90 1.28
N THR A 87 -15.39 -2.30 0.29
CA THR A 87 -14.00 -2.65 -0.06
C THR A 87 -13.04 -2.29 1.08
N ALA A 88 -13.24 -1.14 1.73
CA ALA A 88 -12.45 -0.72 2.89
C ALA A 88 -12.56 -1.71 4.05
N LEU A 89 -13.77 -2.21 4.36
CA LEU A 89 -13.97 -3.24 5.40
C LEU A 89 -13.21 -4.53 5.09
N LYS A 90 -13.18 -4.98 3.82
CA LYS A 90 -12.38 -6.16 3.45
C LYS A 90 -10.89 -5.94 3.66
N PHE A 91 -10.39 -4.75 3.31
CA PHE A 91 -8.99 -4.40 3.58
C PHE A 91 -8.74 -4.37 5.09
N ALA A 92 -9.71 -3.87 5.86
CA ALA A 92 -9.59 -3.80 7.31
C ALA A 92 -9.48 -5.19 7.95
N ASP A 93 -10.36 -6.12 7.56
CA ASP A 93 -10.34 -7.51 8.03
C ASP A 93 -8.97 -8.16 7.76
N GLU A 94 -8.46 -8.02 6.53
CA GLU A 94 -7.17 -8.58 6.12
C GLU A 94 -5.98 -7.96 6.88
N VAL A 95 -6.00 -6.64 7.09
CA VAL A 95 -4.97 -5.93 7.86
C VAL A 95 -4.99 -6.35 9.31
N CYS A 96 -6.16 -6.39 9.95
CA CYS A 96 -6.30 -6.78 11.34
C CYS A 96 -5.85 -8.23 11.56
N GLU A 97 -6.18 -9.14 10.64
CA GLU A 97 -5.71 -10.52 10.71
C GLU A 97 -4.18 -10.60 10.61
N ARG A 98 -3.57 -9.93 9.63
CA ARG A 98 -2.11 -9.94 9.45
C ARG A 98 -1.36 -9.26 10.58
N MET A 99 -1.87 -8.12 11.06
CA MET A 99 -1.31 -7.41 12.21
C MET A 99 -1.40 -8.27 13.46
N GLY A 100 -2.54 -8.94 13.70
CA GLY A 100 -2.70 -9.86 14.83
C GLY A 100 -1.66 -10.97 14.80
N ARG A 101 -1.43 -11.61 13.64
CA ARG A 101 -0.37 -12.61 13.48
C ARG A 101 1.01 -12.01 13.73
N TYR A 102 1.32 -10.87 13.11
CA TYR A 102 2.58 -10.17 13.26
C TYR A 102 2.91 -9.83 14.73
N LEU A 103 1.92 -9.37 15.51
CA LEU A 103 2.10 -9.05 16.92
C LEU A 103 2.25 -10.30 17.80
N LEU A 104 1.59 -11.40 17.43
CA LEU A 104 1.61 -12.66 18.19
C LEU A 104 2.84 -13.52 17.90
N LEU A 105 3.45 -13.40 16.72
CA LEU A 105 4.74 -14.02 16.43
C LEU A 105 5.81 -13.39 17.34
N ARG A 106 6.54 -14.21 18.10
CA ARG A 106 7.66 -13.69 18.89
C ARG A 106 8.78 -13.34 17.93
N PRO A 107 9.57 -12.28 18.23
CA PRO A 107 10.75 -11.94 17.41
C PRO A 107 11.73 -13.10 17.26
N ASP A 108 11.74 -14.03 18.24
CA ASP A 108 12.65 -15.17 18.29
C ASP A 108 12.11 -16.44 17.60
N ASP A 109 10.88 -16.41 17.06
CA ASP A 109 10.25 -17.58 16.42
C ASP A 109 10.57 -17.68 14.90
N GLU A 110 11.43 -16.80 14.38
CA GLU A 110 12.04 -16.92 13.04
C GLU A 110 13.37 -17.70 13.11
N GLU A 111 13.30 -19.00 13.42
CA GLU A 111 14.40 -19.97 13.19
C GLU A 111 14.12 -20.87 11.98
#